data_AF-A0A961KRC7-F1
#
_entry.id   AF-A0A961KRC7-F1
#
_cell.length_a   1.000
_cell.length_b   1.000
_cell.length_c   1.000
_cell.angle_alpha   90.00
_cell.angle_beta   90.00
_cell.angle_gamma   90.00
#
_symmetry.space_group_name_H-M   'P 1'
#
loop_
_entity.id
_entity.type
_entity.pdbx_description
1 polymer ?
#
loop_
_entity_poly.entity_id
_entity_poly.type
_entity_poly.pdbx_seq_one_letter_code
_entity_poly.pdbx_strand_id
1 'polypeptide(L)'
;TGGLQTEVVLGSRSTHLRAGFGHVPVAGDVLAVGAAGREAGARVLPEPAYFTQTTLRVMWGPQSEYFTKAERDRFAAANFTIRPERDRMGIRVQPDCGPVHADAGLTIASDAINLGDVQITGDGTPAILLADRGPSGGYPRIATLATADIPALAQMQVGAKFRLEVVTREQAVALLAVFRERIRALPGQVAPALRDPRDMVDLLSYNLIGGVMRGDEHDED
;
A
#
# COMPACT_ATOMS: atom_id res chain seq x y z
N THR A 1 11.46 -14.94 12.40
CA THR A 1 10.19 -14.74 13.16
C THR A 1 9.11 -15.61 12.54
N GLY A 2 8.15 -16.12 13.32
CA GLY A 2 7.14 -17.08 12.85
C GLY A 2 5.74 -16.51 12.54
N GLY A 3 5.60 -15.18 12.49
CA GLY A 3 4.34 -14.50 12.15
C GLY A 3 3.27 -14.51 13.26
N LEU A 4 2.23 -13.69 13.13
CA LEU A 4 1.10 -13.64 14.07
C LEU A 4 0.14 -14.81 13.82
N GLN A 5 -0.26 -15.50 14.89
CA GLN A 5 -1.09 -16.70 14.86
C GLN A 5 -2.54 -16.40 15.22
N THR A 6 -3.12 -15.41 14.54
CA THR A 6 -4.58 -15.19 14.59
C THR A 6 -5.32 -16.29 13.82
N GLU A 7 -6.62 -16.39 14.07
CA GLU A 7 -7.51 -17.29 13.34
C GLU A 7 -7.42 -17.07 11.82
N VAL A 8 -7.46 -18.17 11.06
CA VAL A 8 -7.52 -18.13 9.60
C VAL A 8 -8.97 -18.17 9.17
N VAL A 9 -9.46 -17.10 8.55
CA VAL A 9 -10.81 -16.98 8.02
C VAL A 9 -10.73 -16.93 6.50
N LEU A 10 -11.43 -17.84 5.82
CA LEU A 10 -11.43 -17.95 4.34
C LEU A 10 -10.00 -18.05 3.73
N GLY A 11 -9.09 -18.75 4.42
CA GLY A 11 -7.71 -18.91 3.97
C GLY A 11 -6.79 -17.70 4.19
N SER A 12 -7.24 -16.67 4.90
CA SER A 12 -6.47 -15.46 5.20
C SER A 12 -6.47 -15.11 6.69
N ARG A 13 -5.47 -14.33 7.11
CA ARG A 13 -5.41 -13.69 8.44
C ARG A 13 -5.63 -12.17 8.39
N SER A 14 -5.98 -11.64 7.20
CA SER A 14 -6.25 -10.20 7.04
C SER A 14 -7.55 -9.80 7.74
N THR A 15 -7.54 -8.62 8.33
CA THR A 15 -8.71 -8.03 8.97
C THR A 15 -9.50 -7.19 7.97
N HIS A 16 -10.79 -7.48 7.83
CA HIS A 16 -11.72 -6.71 6.99
C HIS A 16 -12.82 -6.11 7.86
N LEU A 17 -12.61 -4.85 8.29
CA LEU A 17 -13.40 -4.18 9.33
C LEU A 17 -14.90 -4.21 9.05
N ARG A 18 -15.30 -3.86 7.82
CA ARG A 18 -16.72 -3.70 7.45
C ARG A 18 -17.49 -5.02 7.38
N ALA A 19 -16.78 -6.12 7.16
CA ALA A 19 -17.36 -7.46 7.07
C ALA A 19 -17.24 -8.24 8.38
N GLY A 20 -16.50 -7.70 9.37
CA GLY A 20 -16.27 -8.36 10.65
C GLY A 20 -15.35 -9.58 10.56
N PHE A 21 -14.50 -9.67 9.54
CA PHE A 21 -13.56 -10.79 9.39
C PHE A 21 -12.17 -10.47 9.94
N GLY A 22 -11.48 -11.50 10.43
CA GLY A 22 -10.13 -11.39 11.00
C GLY A 22 -10.14 -10.82 12.43
N HIS A 23 -8.99 -10.36 12.89
CA HIS A 23 -8.82 -9.86 14.27
C HIS A 23 -8.46 -8.37 14.26
N VAL A 24 -9.24 -7.54 14.95
CA VAL A 24 -8.90 -6.13 15.19
C VAL A 24 -8.21 -6.06 16.55
N PRO A 25 -6.91 -5.70 16.63
CA PRO A 25 -6.23 -5.60 17.91
C PRO A 25 -6.87 -4.52 18.79
N VAL A 26 -7.14 -4.85 20.05
CA VAL A 26 -7.58 -3.91 21.09
C VAL A 26 -6.60 -3.86 22.25
N ALA A 27 -6.70 -2.82 23.08
CA ALA A 27 -5.84 -2.67 24.24
C ALA A 27 -6.01 -3.87 25.20
N GLY A 28 -4.90 -4.50 25.57
CA GLY A 28 -4.89 -5.70 26.41
C GLY A 28 -4.86 -7.02 25.63
N ASP A 29 -4.96 -6.99 24.30
CA ASP A 29 -4.85 -8.20 23.49
C ASP A 29 -3.45 -8.84 23.58
N VAL A 30 -3.45 -10.17 23.69
CA VAL A 30 -2.23 -10.99 23.61
C VAL A 30 -2.26 -11.78 22.31
N LEU A 31 -1.41 -11.41 21.35
CA LEU A 31 -1.33 -12.06 20.05
C LEU A 31 -0.19 -13.08 20.04
N ALA A 32 -0.55 -14.36 19.84
CA ALA A 32 0.43 -15.44 19.73
C ALA A 32 1.33 -15.25 18.50
N VAL A 33 2.62 -15.53 18.65
CA VAL A 33 3.61 -15.50 17.56
C VAL A 33 4.06 -16.94 17.29
N GLY A 34 4.12 -17.31 16.02
CA GLY A 34 4.61 -18.62 15.61
C GLY A 34 6.09 -18.80 15.97
N ALA A 35 6.51 -20.06 16.12
CA ALA A 35 7.91 -20.39 16.42
C ALA A 35 8.86 -19.76 15.38
N ALA A 36 9.88 -19.06 15.86
CA ALA A 36 10.96 -18.57 15.01
C ALA A 36 12.02 -19.69 14.87
N GLY A 37 12.44 -19.99 13.64
CA GLY A 37 13.42 -21.06 13.41
C GLY A 37 14.83 -20.77 13.95
N ARG A 38 15.21 -19.50 14.13
CA ARG A 38 16.51 -19.09 14.68
C ARG A 38 16.38 -17.72 15.33
N GLU A 39 16.97 -17.52 16.50
CA GLU A 39 17.19 -16.17 17.03
C GLU A 39 18.15 -15.44 16.10
N ALA A 40 17.62 -14.46 15.39
CA ALA A 40 18.42 -13.53 14.61
C ALA A 40 18.30 -12.18 15.31
N GLY A 41 19.44 -11.54 15.60
CA GLY A 41 19.48 -10.16 16.06
C GLY A 41 18.70 -9.23 15.11
N ALA A 42 18.44 -8.00 15.56
CA ALA A 42 17.70 -7.03 14.79
C ALA A 42 18.30 -6.87 13.38
N ARG A 43 17.43 -6.82 12.37
CA ARG A 43 17.79 -6.73 10.96
C ARG A 43 17.01 -5.60 10.31
N VAL A 44 17.59 -5.00 9.28
CA VAL A 44 17.00 -3.92 8.49
C VAL A 44 16.94 -4.30 7.03
N LEU A 45 15.97 -3.70 6.35
CA LEU A 45 15.87 -3.67 4.89
C LEU A 45 16.13 -2.24 4.42
N PRO A 46 16.61 -2.05 3.18
CA PRO A 46 16.72 -0.73 2.60
C PRO A 46 15.34 -0.08 2.52
N GLU A 47 15.31 1.25 2.70
CA GLU A 47 14.08 2.02 2.63
C GLU A 47 13.46 1.90 1.22
N PRO A 48 12.18 1.50 1.12
CA PRO A 48 11.49 1.43 -0.15
C PRO A 48 11.38 2.80 -0.84
N ALA A 49 11.79 2.86 -2.11
CA ALA A 49 11.72 4.08 -2.92
C ALA A 49 10.30 4.67 -3.10
N TYR A 50 9.23 3.92 -2.81
CA TYR A 50 7.86 4.41 -2.97
C TYR A 50 7.46 5.48 -1.93
N PHE A 51 8.24 5.69 -0.87
CA PHE A 51 7.97 6.75 0.12
C PHE A 51 8.15 8.17 -0.44
N THR A 52 8.98 8.33 -1.47
CA THR A 52 9.26 9.62 -2.12
C THR A 52 8.60 9.75 -3.50
N GLN A 53 7.81 8.76 -3.91
CA GLN A 53 7.19 8.72 -5.23
C GLN A 53 6.04 9.72 -5.32
N THR A 54 6.13 10.67 -6.25
CA THR A 54 5.12 11.72 -6.50
C THR A 54 4.47 11.62 -7.89
N THR A 55 4.84 10.60 -8.67
CA THR A 55 4.19 10.29 -9.95
C THR A 55 3.68 8.86 -9.88
N LEU A 56 2.37 8.70 -10.12
CA LEU A 56 1.70 7.41 -10.10
C LEU A 56 1.20 7.06 -11.50
N ARG A 57 1.37 5.80 -11.89
CA ARG A 57 1.09 5.34 -13.24
C ARG A 57 -0.29 4.74 -13.33
N VAL A 58 -1.06 5.15 -14.32
CA VAL A 58 -2.44 4.71 -14.54
C VAL A 58 -2.64 4.22 -15.96
N MET A 59 -3.52 3.25 -16.13
CA MET A 59 -4.07 2.88 -17.44
C MET A 59 -5.47 3.49 -17.56
N TRP A 60 -5.89 3.84 -18.77
CA TRP A 60 -7.29 4.21 -19.00
C TRP A 60 -8.21 3.04 -18.65
N GLY A 61 -9.27 3.36 -17.92
CA GLY A 61 -10.23 2.40 -17.38
C GLY A 61 -11.19 1.90 -18.45
N PRO A 62 -11.95 0.83 -18.14
CA PRO A 62 -12.91 0.23 -19.09
C PRO A 62 -14.05 1.20 -19.47
N GLN A 63 -14.35 2.18 -18.62
CA GLN A 63 -15.36 3.21 -18.90
C GLN A 63 -14.74 4.57 -19.23
N SER A 64 -13.46 4.61 -19.59
CA SER A 64 -12.79 5.86 -19.94
C SER A 64 -13.43 6.57 -21.14
N GLU A 65 -14.12 5.84 -22.02
CA GLU A 65 -14.86 6.39 -23.16
C GLU A 65 -16.13 7.17 -22.77
N TYR A 66 -16.61 7.03 -21.53
CA TYR A 66 -17.69 7.90 -21.00
C TYR A 66 -17.19 9.31 -20.66
N PHE A 67 -15.88 9.54 -20.74
CA PHE A 67 -15.25 10.83 -20.55
C PHE A 67 -14.74 11.32 -21.91
N THR A 68 -15.08 12.55 -22.29
CA THR A 68 -14.58 13.13 -23.55
C THR A 68 -13.05 13.04 -23.62
N LYS A 69 -12.50 13.07 -24.83
CA LYS A 69 -11.05 13.15 -24.99
C LYS A 69 -10.46 14.35 -24.24
N ALA A 70 -11.10 15.52 -24.33
CA ALA A 70 -10.67 16.73 -23.65
C ALA A 70 -10.64 16.55 -22.12
N GLU A 71 -11.62 15.84 -21.58
CA GLU A 71 -11.71 15.55 -20.16
C GLU A 71 -10.63 14.59 -19.68
N ARG A 72 -10.36 13.54 -20.46
CA ARG A 72 -9.25 12.61 -20.19
C ARG A 72 -7.90 13.33 -20.25
N ASP A 73 -7.68 14.17 -21.25
CA ASP A 73 -6.46 14.97 -21.38
C ASP A 73 -6.29 15.91 -20.17
N ARG A 74 -7.38 16.58 -19.75
CA ARG A 74 -7.41 17.45 -18.55
C ARG A 74 -7.11 16.68 -17.27
N PHE A 75 -7.70 15.50 -17.11
CA PHE A 75 -7.47 14.62 -15.96
C PHE A 75 -6.02 14.13 -15.88
N ALA A 76 -5.44 13.72 -17.02
CA ALA A 76 -4.05 13.24 -17.07
C ALA A 76 -3.02 14.36 -16.80
N ALA A 77 -3.33 15.60 -17.19
CA ALA A 77 -2.45 16.75 -16.97
C ALA A 77 -2.53 17.35 -15.55
N ALA A 78 -3.52 16.96 -14.75
CA ALA A 78 -3.77 17.54 -13.43
C ALA A 78 -2.73 17.15 -12.37
N ASN A 79 -2.57 18.01 -11.37
CA ASN A 79 -1.99 17.63 -10.10
C ASN A 79 -3.10 17.21 -9.13
N PHE A 80 -2.83 16.18 -8.35
CA PHE A 80 -3.77 15.61 -7.39
C PHE A 80 -3.30 15.86 -5.97
N THR A 81 -4.23 16.13 -5.07
CA THR A 81 -3.99 16.27 -3.63
C THR A 81 -4.78 15.22 -2.86
N ILE A 82 -4.13 14.52 -1.92
CA ILE A 82 -4.80 13.55 -1.04
C ILE A 82 -5.75 14.28 -0.10
N ARG A 83 -7.02 13.86 -0.08
CA ARG A 83 -8.03 14.43 0.82
C ARG A 83 -8.10 13.73 2.18
N PRO A 84 -8.72 14.35 3.21
CA PRO A 84 -8.96 13.72 4.50
C PRO A 84 -9.87 12.48 4.43
N GLU A 85 -10.77 12.41 3.45
CA GLU A 85 -11.68 11.27 3.25
C GLU A 85 -10.93 10.08 2.63
N ARG A 86 -10.27 9.31 3.49
CA ARG A 86 -9.49 8.11 3.14
C ARG A 86 -9.65 7.02 4.17
N ASP A 87 -9.75 5.79 3.71
CA ASP A 87 -9.71 4.59 4.53
C ASP A 87 -9.13 3.42 3.72
N ARG A 88 -9.35 2.19 4.18
CA ARG A 88 -8.91 0.98 3.47
C ARG A 88 -9.78 0.63 2.25
N MET A 89 -10.96 1.23 2.10
CA MET A 89 -11.83 1.06 0.94
C MET A 89 -11.36 1.91 -0.23
N GLY A 90 -10.91 3.13 0.05
CA GLY A 90 -10.37 4.01 -0.97
C GLY A 90 -9.89 5.36 -0.44
N ILE A 91 -9.27 6.12 -1.33
CA ILE A 91 -8.74 7.47 -1.07
C ILE A 91 -9.42 8.44 -2.02
N ARG A 92 -10.12 9.44 -1.48
CA ARG A 92 -10.59 10.58 -2.28
C ARG A 92 -9.41 11.51 -2.57
N VAL A 93 -9.34 11.99 -3.81
CA VAL A 93 -8.29 12.89 -4.27
C VAL A 93 -8.90 14.11 -4.94
N GLN A 94 -8.26 15.26 -4.78
CA GLN A 94 -8.67 16.51 -5.37
C GLN A 94 -7.76 16.83 -6.56
N PRO A 95 -8.26 16.74 -7.81
CA PRO A 95 -7.55 17.29 -8.96
C PRO A 95 -7.61 18.82 -8.95
N ASP A 96 -6.51 19.47 -9.33
CA ASP A 96 -6.42 20.93 -9.48
C ASP A 96 -7.16 21.47 -10.71
N CYS A 97 -7.47 20.60 -11.68
CA CYS A 97 -8.26 20.97 -12.84
C CYS A 97 -9.75 21.17 -12.52
N GLY A 98 -10.22 20.79 -11.33
CA GLY A 98 -11.63 20.83 -10.90
C GLY A 98 -12.37 19.49 -11.04
N PRO A 99 -13.67 19.43 -10.72
CA PRO A 99 -14.47 18.19 -10.79
C PRO A 99 -14.41 17.52 -12.15
N VAL A 100 -14.47 16.18 -12.18
CA VAL A 100 -14.43 15.37 -13.41
C VAL A 100 -15.85 15.00 -13.84
N HIS A 101 -16.16 15.15 -15.13
CA HIS A 101 -17.49 14.98 -15.69
C HIS A 101 -17.53 13.84 -16.73
N ALA A 102 -18.49 12.94 -16.59
CA ALA A 102 -18.79 11.90 -17.58
C ALA A 102 -20.00 12.31 -18.44
N ASP A 103 -19.91 12.10 -19.76
CA ASP A 103 -20.96 12.45 -20.74
C ASP A 103 -22.23 11.59 -20.56
N ALA A 104 -22.06 10.33 -20.13
CA ALA A 104 -23.16 9.39 -19.90
C ALA A 104 -23.91 9.62 -18.56
N GLY A 105 -23.55 10.67 -17.82
CA GLY A 105 -23.93 10.83 -16.41
C GLY A 105 -23.03 10.02 -15.47
N LEU A 106 -23.07 10.34 -14.17
CA LEU A 106 -22.18 9.74 -13.15
C LEU A 106 -22.71 8.43 -12.56
N THR A 107 -23.75 7.84 -13.16
CA THR A 107 -24.37 6.59 -12.72
C THR A 107 -24.38 5.60 -13.88
N ILE A 108 -23.67 4.49 -13.70
CA ILE A 108 -23.61 3.38 -14.66
C ILE A 108 -24.23 2.12 -14.06
N ALA A 109 -24.52 1.12 -14.90
CA ALA A 109 -24.85 -0.21 -14.40
C ALA A 109 -23.73 -0.71 -13.47
N SER A 110 -24.10 -1.35 -12.37
CA SER A 110 -23.11 -1.84 -11.41
C SER A 110 -22.22 -2.90 -12.06
N ASP A 111 -20.91 -2.73 -11.91
CA ASP A 111 -19.90 -3.58 -12.52
C ASP A 111 -18.80 -3.94 -11.52
N ALA A 112 -18.04 -5.00 -11.79
CA ALA A 112 -16.96 -5.49 -10.93
C ALA A 112 -15.82 -4.47 -10.84
N ILE A 113 -15.38 -4.15 -9.62
CA ILE A 113 -14.35 -3.12 -9.37
C ILE A 113 -13.01 -3.74 -8.93
N ASN A 114 -11.92 -3.22 -9.47
CA ASN A 114 -10.56 -3.70 -9.26
C ASN A 114 -9.75 -2.80 -8.32
N LEU A 115 -8.66 -3.37 -7.78
CA LEU A 115 -7.74 -2.62 -6.92
C LEU A 115 -7.09 -1.53 -7.76
N GLY A 116 -7.11 -0.29 -7.26
CA GLY A 116 -6.57 0.86 -7.96
C GLY A 116 -7.52 1.52 -8.96
N ASP A 117 -8.74 1.01 -9.15
CA ASP A 117 -9.73 1.68 -9.99
C ASP A 117 -10.01 3.10 -9.47
N VAL A 118 -10.08 4.05 -10.40
CA VAL A 118 -10.35 5.46 -10.13
C VAL A 118 -11.80 5.75 -10.51
N GLN A 119 -12.68 5.71 -9.52
CA GLN A 119 -14.09 6.02 -9.68
C GLN A 119 -14.33 7.54 -9.59
N ILE A 120 -15.20 8.06 -10.44
CA ILE A 120 -15.66 9.45 -10.34
C ILE A 120 -17.01 9.46 -9.64
N THR A 121 -17.08 10.02 -8.44
CA THR A 121 -18.32 10.08 -7.67
C THR A 121 -19.29 11.14 -8.23
N GLY A 122 -20.54 11.15 -7.76
CA GLY A 122 -21.61 12.01 -8.30
C GLY A 122 -21.35 13.53 -8.25
N ASP A 123 -20.40 13.97 -7.43
CA ASP A 123 -19.91 15.36 -7.34
C ASP A 123 -18.68 15.63 -8.24
N GLY A 124 -18.26 14.65 -9.05
CA GLY A 124 -17.07 14.70 -9.90
C GLY A 124 -15.75 14.47 -9.18
N THR A 125 -15.78 14.10 -7.88
CA THR A 125 -14.55 13.82 -7.11
C THR A 125 -14.01 12.42 -7.45
N PRO A 126 -12.72 12.29 -7.83
CA PRO A 126 -12.09 10.99 -8.00
C PRO A 126 -11.85 10.27 -6.66
N ALA A 127 -12.14 8.97 -6.62
CA ALA A 127 -11.85 8.06 -5.52
C ALA A 127 -11.05 6.85 -6.04
N ILE A 128 -9.85 6.65 -5.50
CA ILE A 128 -8.98 5.52 -5.87
C ILE A 128 -9.25 4.36 -4.91
N LEU A 129 -9.67 3.22 -5.44
CA LEU A 129 -10.13 2.07 -4.65
C LEU A 129 -8.97 1.21 -4.13
N LEU A 130 -9.08 0.76 -2.88
CA LEU A 130 -8.04 0.04 -2.14
C LEU A 130 -8.47 -1.39 -1.76
N ALA A 131 -7.82 -1.97 -0.74
CA ALA A 131 -7.90 -3.38 -0.39
C ALA A 131 -9.31 -3.81 0.08
N ASP A 132 -10.00 -2.95 0.83
CA ASP A 132 -11.33 -3.25 1.41
C ASP A 132 -12.47 -2.68 0.54
N ARG A 133 -12.19 -2.35 -0.73
CA ARG A 133 -13.21 -1.90 -1.69
C ARG A 133 -14.30 -2.96 -1.85
N GLY A 134 -15.51 -2.52 -2.21
CA GLY A 134 -16.61 -3.45 -2.53
C GLY A 134 -16.29 -4.34 -3.73
N PRO A 135 -17.06 -5.41 -3.97
CA PRO A 135 -16.88 -6.27 -5.15
C PRO A 135 -17.41 -5.61 -6.43
N SER A 136 -18.39 -4.71 -6.30
CA SER A 136 -19.02 -3.99 -7.40
C SER A 136 -19.26 -2.52 -7.06
N GLY A 137 -19.46 -1.69 -8.09
CA GLY A 137 -19.81 -0.28 -7.93
C GLY A 137 -20.52 0.29 -9.16
N GLY A 138 -21.32 1.35 -8.96
CA GLY A 138 -22.11 2.02 -10.00
C GLY A 138 -21.55 3.37 -10.46
N TYR A 139 -20.33 3.73 -10.05
CA TYR A 139 -19.65 4.95 -10.49
C TYR A 139 -18.73 4.66 -11.69
N PRO A 140 -18.71 5.54 -12.70
CA PRO A 140 -17.83 5.36 -13.85
C PRO A 140 -16.37 5.41 -13.44
N ARG A 141 -15.56 4.52 -14.03
CA ARG A 141 -14.12 4.45 -13.78
C ARG A 141 -13.35 5.02 -14.95
N ILE A 142 -12.67 6.13 -14.71
CA ILE A 142 -11.88 6.82 -15.73
C ILE A 142 -10.55 6.10 -15.98
N ALA A 143 -9.92 5.55 -14.94
CA ALA A 143 -8.59 4.97 -14.97
C ALA A 143 -8.42 3.85 -13.94
N THR A 144 -7.33 3.09 -14.02
CA THR A 144 -6.89 2.11 -13.03
C THR A 144 -5.41 2.31 -12.73
N LEU A 145 -5.08 2.48 -11.45
CA LEU A 145 -3.70 2.60 -10.97
C LEU A 145 -2.92 1.30 -11.20
N ALA A 146 -1.67 1.42 -11.66
CA ALA A 146 -0.76 0.30 -11.76
C ALA A 146 -0.55 -0.32 -10.37
N THR A 147 -0.62 -1.65 -10.28
CA THR A 147 -0.49 -2.37 -9.00
C THR A 147 0.83 -2.06 -8.27
N ALA A 148 1.90 -1.80 -9.02
CA ALA A 148 3.21 -1.42 -8.47
C ALA A 148 3.19 -0.09 -7.68
N ASP A 149 2.16 0.74 -7.88
CA ASP A 149 2.05 2.10 -7.34
C ASP A 149 1.06 2.21 -6.18
N ILE A 150 0.28 1.16 -5.93
CA ILE A 150 -0.61 1.06 -4.77
C ILE A 150 0.14 1.30 -3.44
N PRO A 151 1.35 0.75 -3.20
CA PRO A 151 2.08 1.02 -1.97
C PRO A 151 2.44 2.50 -1.80
N ALA A 152 2.82 3.19 -2.89
CA ALA A 152 3.12 4.62 -2.85
C ALA A 152 1.88 5.41 -2.41
N LEU A 153 0.75 5.21 -3.10
CA LEU A 153 -0.51 5.88 -2.78
C LEU A 153 -0.95 5.62 -1.33
N ALA A 154 -0.86 4.37 -0.85
CA ALA A 154 -1.28 4.01 0.50
C ALA A 154 -0.47 4.73 1.60
N GLN A 155 0.78 5.10 1.32
CA GLN A 155 1.68 5.79 2.25
C GLN A 155 1.59 7.33 2.18
N MET A 156 1.03 7.88 1.11
CA MET A 156 0.85 9.33 0.98
C MET A 156 -0.04 9.87 2.09
N GLN A 157 0.32 11.02 2.68
CA GLN A 157 -0.43 11.67 3.76
C GLN A 157 -1.46 12.67 3.22
N VAL A 158 -2.41 13.09 4.05
CA VAL A 158 -3.36 14.15 3.69
C VAL A 158 -2.58 15.41 3.28
N GLY A 159 -2.99 16.04 2.18
CA GLY A 159 -2.30 17.20 1.61
C GLY A 159 -1.09 16.87 0.73
N ALA A 160 -0.63 15.61 0.70
CA ALA A 160 0.41 15.18 -0.24
C ALA A 160 -0.07 15.36 -1.68
N LYS A 161 0.86 15.75 -2.56
CA LYS A 161 0.60 16.00 -3.97
C LYS A 161 1.25 14.95 -4.85
N PHE A 162 0.56 14.56 -5.92
CA PHE A 162 1.09 13.66 -6.92
C PHE A 162 0.56 13.99 -8.31
N ARG A 163 1.22 13.48 -9.35
CA ARG A 163 0.75 13.52 -10.73
C ARG A 163 0.46 12.12 -11.24
N LEU A 164 -0.35 12.05 -12.29
CA LEU A 164 -0.60 10.82 -13.00
C LEU A 164 0.26 10.74 -14.26
N GLU A 165 0.78 9.56 -14.55
CA GLU A 165 1.41 9.22 -15.81
C GLU A 165 0.56 8.13 -16.48
N VAL A 166 0.03 8.42 -17.66
CA VAL A 166 -0.75 7.43 -18.40
C VAL A 166 0.20 6.45 -19.08
N VAL A 167 0.03 5.16 -18.78
CA VAL A 167 0.84 4.08 -19.33
C VAL A 167 -0.03 3.09 -20.11
N THR A 168 0.61 2.41 -21.06
CA THR A 168 0.02 1.26 -21.76
C THR A 168 -0.09 0.05 -20.84
N ARG A 169 -0.90 -0.91 -21.26
CA ARG A 169 -1.03 -2.20 -20.55
C ARG A 169 0.31 -2.92 -20.47
N GLU A 170 1.08 -2.91 -21.55
CA GLU A 170 2.39 -3.56 -21.65
C GLU A 170 3.37 -2.95 -20.64
N GLN A 171 3.40 -1.62 -20.53
CA GLN A 171 4.18 -0.90 -19.52
C GLN A 171 3.72 -1.25 -18.10
N ALA A 172 2.41 -1.25 -17.82
CA ALA A 172 1.88 -1.62 -16.51
C ALA A 172 2.25 -3.05 -16.10
N VAL A 173 2.21 -4.01 -17.03
CA VAL A 173 2.64 -5.39 -16.79
C VAL A 173 4.15 -5.47 -16.53
N ALA A 174 4.96 -4.74 -17.29
CA ALA A 174 6.40 -4.67 -17.05
C ALA A 174 6.73 -4.09 -15.66
N LEU A 175 6.04 -3.02 -15.24
CA LEU A 175 6.17 -2.43 -13.91
C LEU A 175 5.81 -3.44 -12.81
N LEU A 176 4.75 -4.22 -12.99
CA LEU A 176 4.37 -5.27 -12.04
C LEU A 176 5.44 -6.37 -11.94
N ALA A 177 6.05 -6.76 -13.07
CA ALA A 177 7.13 -7.74 -13.08
C ALA A 177 8.34 -7.23 -12.28
N VAL A 178 8.79 -6.00 -12.55
CA VAL A 178 9.89 -5.36 -11.80
C VAL A 178 9.57 -5.26 -10.31
N PHE A 179 8.34 -4.86 -9.96
CA PHE A 179 7.90 -4.77 -8.58
C PHE A 179 7.95 -6.13 -7.85
N ARG A 180 7.50 -7.20 -8.50
CA ARG A 180 7.52 -8.56 -7.96
C ARG A 180 8.96 -9.07 -7.78
N GLU A 181 9.82 -8.85 -8.76
CA GLU A 181 11.23 -9.22 -8.65
C GLU A 181 11.94 -8.46 -7.52
N ARG A 182 11.65 -7.16 -7.35
CA ARG A 182 12.15 -6.39 -6.21
C ARG A 182 11.74 -7.01 -4.88
N ILE A 183 10.47 -7.38 -4.70
CA ILE A 183 9.99 -8.03 -3.47
C ILE A 183 10.69 -9.37 -3.26
N ARG A 184 10.82 -10.19 -4.32
CA ARG A 184 11.51 -11.49 -4.26
C ARG A 184 12.99 -11.35 -3.87
N ALA A 185 13.63 -10.26 -4.26
CA ALA A 185 15.03 -9.98 -3.94
C ALA A 185 15.26 -9.42 -2.53
N LEU A 186 14.21 -8.94 -1.82
CA LEU A 186 14.35 -8.34 -0.49
C LEU A 186 15.06 -9.23 0.54
N PRO A 187 14.80 -10.55 0.64
CA PRO A 187 15.49 -11.40 1.62
C PRO A 187 17.02 -11.36 1.48
N GLY A 188 17.55 -11.17 0.26
CA GLY A 188 18.99 -11.04 0.01
C GLY A 188 19.57 -9.67 0.35
N GLN A 189 18.73 -8.68 0.65
CA GLN A 189 19.13 -7.31 1.02
C GLN A 189 19.04 -7.06 2.52
N VAL A 190 18.69 -8.08 3.30
CA VAL A 190 18.56 -7.98 4.75
C VAL A 190 19.95 -7.87 5.37
N ALA A 191 20.21 -6.76 6.06
CA ALA A 191 21.45 -6.51 6.78
C ALA A 191 21.22 -6.52 8.30
N PRO A 192 22.25 -6.83 9.11
CA PRO A 192 22.20 -6.58 10.55
C PRO A 192 21.88 -5.10 10.84
N ALA A 193 21.00 -4.85 11.80
CA ALA A 193 20.72 -3.51 12.27
C ALA A 193 21.90 -3.03 13.12
N LEU A 194 22.85 -2.32 12.50
CA LEU A 194 23.92 -1.65 13.23
C LEU A 194 23.34 -0.40 13.88
N ARG A 195 23.34 -0.35 15.22
CA ARG A 195 22.96 0.83 15.99
C ARG A 195 24.22 1.61 16.30
N ASP A 196 24.25 2.90 15.99
CA ASP A 196 25.31 3.79 16.45
C ASP A 196 25.07 4.10 17.94
N PRO A 197 26.01 3.78 18.84
CA PRO A 197 25.89 4.09 20.26
C PRO A 197 25.62 5.57 20.55
N ARG A 198 26.06 6.48 19.66
CA ARG A 198 25.87 7.93 19.82
C ARG A 198 24.41 8.36 19.62
N ASP A 199 23.62 7.57 18.90
CA ASP A 199 22.22 7.84 18.61
C ASP A 199 21.28 7.17 19.63
N MET A 200 21.85 6.50 20.65
CA MET A 200 21.11 5.77 21.67
C MET A 200 20.90 6.66 22.90
N VAL A 201 19.64 7.08 23.11
CA VAL A 201 19.23 7.99 24.20
C VAL A 201 19.48 7.41 25.60
N ASP A 202 19.47 6.08 25.73
CA ASP A 202 19.74 5.39 26.99
C ASP A 202 20.51 4.10 26.73
N LEU A 203 21.83 4.20 26.56
CA LEU A 203 22.73 3.07 26.33
C LEU A 203 22.66 1.99 27.43
N LEU A 204 22.33 2.37 28.67
CA LEU A 204 22.35 1.47 29.82
C LEU A 204 21.15 0.52 29.89
N SER A 205 20.04 0.84 29.24
CA SER A 205 18.89 -0.08 29.10
C SER A 205 19.06 -1.11 27.98
N TYR A 206 20.11 -0.99 27.16
CA TYR A 206 20.41 -1.98 26.13
C TYR A 206 21.38 -3.03 26.64
N ASN A 207 21.07 -4.30 26.37
CA ASN A 207 22.04 -5.38 26.54
C ASN A 207 23.10 -5.28 25.44
N LEU A 208 24.17 -4.52 25.70
CA LEU A 208 25.30 -4.30 24.80
C LEU A 208 26.33 -5.45 24.84
N ILE A 209 26.12 -6.44 25.71
CA ILE A 209 27.04 -7.55 25.94
C ILE A 209 26.28 -8.87 25.78
N GLY A 210 25.98 -9.24 24.54
CA GLY A 210 25.61 -10.62 24.21
C GLY A 210 26.88 -11.47 24.13
N GLY A 211 27.22 -12.19 25.21
CA GLY A 211 28.33 -13.17 25.17
C GLY A 211 29.35 -13.08 26.31
N VAL A 212 28.94 -12.83 27.56
CA VAL A 212 29.81 -13.20 28.69
C VAL A 212 29.67 -14.70 28.90
N MET A 213 30.58 -15.48 28.32
CA MET A 213 30.83 -16.84 28.80
C MET A 213 31.59 -16.71 30.12
N ARG A 214 31.20 -17.48 31.15
CA ARG A 214 32.09 -17.62 32.30
C ARG A 214 33.32 -18.40 31.86
N GLY A 215 34.49 -18.07 32.42
CA GLY A 215 35.75 -18.75 32.09
C GLY A 215 35.83 -20.22 32.50
N ASP A 216 34.75 -20.81 33.02
CA ASP A 216 34.60 -22.22 33.37
C ASP A 216 33.62 -22.99 32.44
N GLU A 217 32.99 -22.32 31.47
CA GLU A 217 32.15 -22.97 30.47
C GLU A 217 33.04 -23.53 29.35
N HIS A 218 33.37 -24.82 29.44
CA HIS A 218 34.01 -25.58 28.37
C HIS A 218 32.97 -26.02 27.33
N ASP A 219 33.32 -25.90 26.05
CA ASP A 219 32.58 -26.48 24.93
C ASP A 219 32.51 -28.01 25.12
N GLU A 220 31.34 -28.55 25.43
CA GLU A 220 31.05 -29.97 25.24
C GLU A 220 30.48 -30.15 23.83
N ASP A 221 31.22 -30.91 23.01
CA ASP A 221 30.94 -31.32 21.62
C ASP A 221 29.59 -32.04 21.44
#